data_AF-A0A6J4JJ60-F1
#
_entry.id   AF-A0A6J4JJ60-F1
#
_cell.length_a   1.000
_cell.length_b   1.000
_cell.length_c   1.000
_cell.angle_alpha   90.00
_cell.angle_beta   90.00
_cell.angle_gamma   90.00
#
_symmetry.space_group_name_H-M   'P 1'
#
loop_
_entity.id
_entity.type
_entity.pdbx_description
1 polymer ?
#
loop_
_entity_poly.entity_id
_entity_poly.type
_entity_poly.pdbx_seq_one_letter_code
_entity_poly.pdbx_strand_id
1 'polypeptide(L)' 'EARRRRKKTLLVGTANSSIGNIAFYQKCGLRMDHVRRDYFRYYRRPVYENGMQIRDMLVFRYDLQEREE' A
#
# COMPACT_ATOMS: atom_id res chain seq x y z
N GLU A 1 -3.13 -16.93 -1.37
CA GLU A 1 -3.52 -16.92 -2.81
C GLU A 1 -2.39 -16.56 -3.78
N ALA A 2 -1.70 -15.41 -3.64
CA ALA A 2 -0.65 -14.99 -4.59
C ALA A 2 0.47 -16.03 -4.82
N ARG A 3 0.97 -16.64 -3.73
CA ARG A 3 1.92 -17.77 -3.79
C ARG A 3 1.36 -18.99 -4.52
N ARG A 4 0.10 -19.38 -4.23
CA ARG A 4 -0.60 -20.50 -4.89
C ARG A 4 -0.72 -20.28 -6.41
N ARG A 5 -0.90 -19.03 -6.83
CA ARG A 5 -0.93 -18.63 -8.24
C ARG A 5 0.44 -18.29 -8.82
N ARG A 6 1.54 -18.66 -8.13
CA ARG A 6 2.94 -18.41 -8.54
C ARG A 6 3.21 -16.97 -8.98
N LYS A 7 2.63 -16.00 -8.27
CA LYS A 7 2.95 -14.58 -8.49
C LYS A 7 4.30 -14.26 -7.87
N LYS A 8 5.10 -13.47 -8.59
CA LYS A 8 6.44 -13.03 -8.14
C LYS A 8 6.40 -11.89 -7.13
N THR A 9 5.32 -11.11 -7.14
CA THR A 9 5.23 -9.87 -6.36
C THR A 9 3.80 -9.68 -5.85
N LEU A 10 3.68 -9.16 -4.63
CA LEU A 10 2.45 -8.64 -4.07
C LEU A 10 2.57 -7.11 -3.97
N LEU A 11 1.58 -6.40 -4.49
CA LEU A 11 1.43 -4.96 -4.30
C LEU A 11 0.20 -4.69 -3.44
N VAL A 12 0.32 -3.74 -2.51
CA VAL A 12 -0.80 -3.23 -1.71
C VAL A 12 -0.75 -1.72 -1.66
N GLY A 13 -1.91 -1.07 -1.79
CA GLY A 13 -2.05 0.38 -1.70
C GLY A 13 -2.82 0.78 -0.46
N THR A 14 -2.42 1.87 0.20
CA THR A 14 -3.22 2.51 1.25
C THR A 14 -3.18 4.03 1.11
N ALA A 15 -4.13 4.71 1.73
CA ALA A 15 -4.14 6.17 1.75
C ALA A 15 -2.93 6.69 2.54
N ASN A 16 -2.38 7.82 2.09
CA ASN A 16 -1.27 8.50 2.75
C ASN A 16 -1.57 8.87 4.22
N SER A 17 -2.85 9.02 4.58
CA SER A 17 -3.31 9.33 5.94
C SER A 17 -3.42 8.09 6.85
N SER A 18 -3.44 6.88 6.28
CA SER A 18 -3.72 5.65 7.02
C SER A 18 -2.46 5.10 7.71
N ILE A 19 -2.00 5.82 8.74
CA ILE A 19 -0.75 5.52 9.48
C ILE A 19 -0.70 4.08 10.01
N GLY A 20 -1.84 3.55 10.50
CA GLY A 20 -1.92 2.19 10.99
C GLY A 20 -1.60 1.15 9.90
N ASN A 21 -2.12 1.34 8.69
CA ASN A 21 -1.85 0.46 7.56
C ASN A 21 -0.40 0.56 7.09
N ILE A 22 0.15 1.78 7.05
CA ILE A 22 1.56 2.02 6.70
C ILE A 22 2.47 1.24 7.65
N ALA A 23 2.27 1.37 8.96
CA ALA A 23 3.04 0.65 9.96
C ALA A 23 2.83 -0.87 9.87
N PHE A 24 1.60 -1.31 9.68
CA PHE A 24 1.27 -2.74 9.54
C PHE A 24 1.97 -3.36 8.32
N TYR A 25 1.90 -2.74 7.14
CA TYR A 25 2.54 -3.28 5.94
C TYR A 25 4.06 -3.32 6.06
N GLN A 26 4.68 -2.32 6.68
CA GLN A 26 6.11 -2.36 6.97
C GLN A 26 6.46 -3.51 7.93
N LYS A 27 5.68 -3.72 8.99
CA LYS A 27 5.86 -4.86 9.92
C LYS A 27 5.70 -6.21 9.23
N CYS A 28 4.83 -6.31 8.23
CA CYS A 28 4.67 -7.51 7.39
C CYS A 28 5.81 -7.70 6.36
N GLY A 29 6.82 -6.82 6.35
CA GLY A 29 7.97 -6.91 5.45
C GLY A 29 7.76 -6.30 4.07
N LEU A 30 6.64 -5.59 3.84
CA LEU A 30 6.44 -4.87 2.60
C LEU A 30 7.25 -3.57 2.59
N ARG A 31 7.88 -3.26 1.46
CA ARG A 31 8.71 -2.06 1.26
C ARG A 31 7.92 -1.01 0.51
N MET A 32 8.14 0.27 0.79
CA MET A 32 7.58 1.34 -0.04
C MET A 32 8.10 1.19 -1.48
N ASP A 33 7.22 1.33 -2.46
CA ASP A 33 7.53 1.12 -3.88
C ASP A 33 7.32 2.42 -4.67
N HIS A 34 6.11 2.96 -4.71
CA HIS A 34 5.82 4.24 -5.35
C HIS A 34 4.58 4.93 -4.75
N VAL A 35 4.37 6.19 -5.13
CA VAL A 35 3.19 6.98 -4.74
C VAL A 35 2.35 7.27 -5.97
N ARG A 36 1.06 6.94 -5.89
CA ARG A 36 0.06 7.41 -6.86
C ARG A 36 -0.49 8.72 -6.36
N ARG A 37 0.05 9.81 -6.90
CA ARG A 37 -0.34 11.18 -6.55
C ARG A 37 -1.80 11.46 -6.92
N ASP A 38 -2.49 12.19 -6.07
CA ASP A 38 -3.88 12.62 -6.25
C ASP A 38 -4.87 11.48 -6.50
N TYR A 39 -4.53 10.26 -6.09
CA TYR A 39 -5.35 9.07 -6.33
C TYR A 39 -6.79 9.25 -5.87
N PHE A 40 -6.99 9.96 -4.75
CA PHE A 40 -8.31 10.14 -4.12
C PHE A 40 -9.04 11.43 -4.53
N ARG A 41 -8.57 12.14 -5.58
CA ARG A 41 -9.19 13.40 -6.05
C ARG A 41 -10.65 13.22 -6.54
N TYR A 42 -11.08 12.00 -6.80
CA TYR A 42 -12.47 11.70 -7.19
C TYR A 42 -13.49 11.90 -6.05
N TYR A 43 -13.04 12.07 -4.79
CA TYR A 43 -13.95 12.47 -3.72
C TYR A 43 -14.48 13.90 -3.97
N ARG A 44 -15.81 14.06 -3.88
CA ARG A 44 -16.48 15.35 -4.11
C ARG A 44 -16.00 16.47 -3.18
N ARG A 45 -15.48 16.13 -2.01
CA ARG A 45 -14.90 17.06 -1.03
C ARG A 45 -13.65 16.44 -0.40
N PRO A 46 -12.65 17.25 0.01
CA PRO A 46 -11.51 16.75 0.79
C PRO A 46 -11.97 15.96 2.02
N VAL A 47 -11.44 14.76 2.18
CA VAL A 47 -11.68 13.90 3.34
C VAL A 47 -10.40 13.85 4.16
N TYR A 48 -10.53 13.86 5.49
CA TYR A 48 -9.41 13.86 6.42
C TYR A 48 -9.49 12.66 7.37
N GLU A 49 -8.34 12.10 7.69
CA GLU A 49 -8.14 11.05 8.68
C GLU A 49 -6.96 11.47 9.56
N ASN A 50 -7.16 11.50 10.88
CA ASN A 50 -6.15 11.95 11.86
C ASN A 50 -5.54 13.34 11.52
N GLY A 51 -6.36 14.26 11.01
CA GLY A 51 -5.92 15.61 10.62
C GLY A 51 -5.16 15.68 9.29
N MET A 52 -4.91 14.57 8.61
CA MET A 52 -4.27 14.54 7.29
C MET A 52 -5.29 14.30 6.19
N GLN A 53 -5.13 15.00 5.07
CA GLN A 53 -6.00 14.79 3.91
C GLN A 53 -5.72 13.42 3.26
N ILE A 54 -6.78 12.66 3.00
CA ILE A 54 -6.76 11.50 2.09
C ILE A 54 -6.60 12.04 0.66
N ARG A 55 -5.38 11.95 0.13
CA ARG A 55 -5.03 12.56 -1.18
C ARG A 55 -4.29 11.59 -2.08
N ASP A 56 -3.23 10.98 -1.57
CA ASP A 56 -2.30 10.15 -2.31
C ASP A 56 -2.45 8.68 -1.89
N MET A 57 -2.23 7.75 -2.82
CA MET A 57 -2.11 6.33 -2.47
C MET A 57 -0.64 5.95 -2.40
N LEU A 58 -0.21 5.47 -1.24
CA LEU A 58 1.10 4.87 -1.04
C LEU A 58 1.03 3.40 -1.41
N VAL A 59 1.91 2.97 -2.31
CA VAL A 59 2.00 1.58 -2.76
C VAL A 59 3.22 0.92 -2.12
N PHE A 60 2.98 -0.26 -1.56
CA PHE A 60 3.98 -1.13 -0.97
C PHE A 60 4.11 -2.41 -1.77
N ARG A 61 5.32 -2.98 -1.76
CA ARG A 61 5.72 -4.16 -2.50
C ARG A 61 6.30 -5.23 -1.58
N TYR A 62 5.95 -6.48 -1.86
CA TYR A 62 6.60 -7.66 -1.30
C TYR A 62 7.01 -8.58 -2.44
N ASP A 63 8.30 -8.91 -2.51
CA ASP A 63 8.78 -9.93 -3.44
C ASP A 63 8.57 -11.31 -2.84
N LEU A 64 7.78 -12.12 -3.53
CA LEU A 64 7.49 -13.48 -3.15
C LEU A 64 8.62 -14.33 -3.73
N GLN A 65 9.73 -14.43 -2.98
CA GLN A 65 10.78 -15.39 -3.30
C GLN A 65 10.17 -16.79 -3.38
N GLU A 66 10.56 -17.56 -4.40
CA GLU A 66 10.44 -19.01 -4.32
C GLU A 66 11.40 -19.45 -3.22
N ARG A 67 10.89 -20.19 -2.24
CA ARG A 67 11.81 -20.90 -1.35
C ARG A 67 12.47 -21.95 -2.22
N GLU A 68 13.77 -21.81 -2.47
CA GLU A 68 14.57 -22.98 -2.79
C GLU A 68 14.48 -23.89 -1.55
N GLU A 69 14.00 -25.10 -1.75
CA GLU A 69 13.92 -26.15 -0.73
C GLU A 69 15.32 -26.61 -0.30
#